data_AF-A0A972VJY7-F1
#
_entry.id   AF-A0A972VJY7-F1
#
_cell.length_a   1.000
_cell.length_b   1.000
_cell.length_c   1.000
_cell.angle_alpha   90.00
_cell.angle_beta   90.00
_cell.angle_gamma   90.00
#
_symmetry.space_group_name_H-M   'P 1'
#
loop_
_entity.id
_entity.type
_entity.pdbx_description
1 polymer ?
#
loop_
_entity_poly.entity_id
_entity_poly.type
_entity_poly.pdbx_seq_one_letter_code
_entity_poly.pdbx_strand_id
1 'polypeptide(L)'
;MEKQRMTPRDQLQLVYELAFYPPRVHQFWSELRGQVGIDREQTEDLLRKALLLHLALPEKGFQSQRALKRVANYQASSKAFGTESFLKNIGKELGLNVIPSVTKIPPGMIRDMKLPKFSRSHKPARNRD
;
A
#
# COMPACT_ATOMS: atom_id res chain seq x y z
N MET A 1 -0.20 -20.96 18.50
CA MET A 1 -0.50 -19.70 17.82
C MET A 1 -0.78 -20.00 16.36
N GLU A 2 -2.04 -20.02 15.98
CA GLU A 2 -2.47 -20.27 14.60
C GLU A 2 -2.07 -19.04 13.76
N LYS A 3 -1.03 -19.16 12.93
CA LYS A 3 -0.73 -18.14 11.91
C LYS A 3 -1.97 -18.07 11.02
N GLN A 4 -2.83 -17.07 11.23
CA GLN A 4 -3.87 -16.72 10.27
C GLN A 4 -3.17 -16.55 8.92
N ARG A 5 -3.35 -17.51 8.01
CA ARG A 5 -2.77 -17.44 6.68
C ARG A 5 -3.45 -16.27 6.00
N MET A 6 -2.70 -15.19 5.79
CA MET A 6 -3.20 -14.00 5.09
C MET A 6 -3.75 -14.44 3.74
N THR A 7 -5.03 -14.18 3.48
CA THR A 7 -5.65 -14.62 2.22
C THR A 7 -5.13 -13.77 1.06
N PRO A 8 -5.24 -14.22 -0.20
CA PRO A 8 -4.86 -13.40 -1.35
C PRO A 8 -5.59 -12.04 -1.39
N ARG A 9 -6.82 -12.00 -0.87
CA ARG A 9 -7.59 -10.76 -0.76
C ARG A 9 -7.01 -9.81 0.29
N ASP A 10 -6.59 -10.33 1.44
CA ASP A 10 -5.98 -9.54 2.51
C ASP A 10 -4.62 -8.99 2.08
N GLN A 11 -3.84 -9.78 1.35
CA GLN A 11 -2.58 -9.30 0.75
C GLN A 11 -2.83 -8.15 -0.20
N LEU A 12 -3.84 -8.26 -1.07
CA LEU A 12 -4.18 -7.18 -2.00
C LEU A 12 -4.71 -5.95 -1.26
N GLN A 13 -5.49 -6.13 -0.20
CA GLN A 13 -5.95 -5.02 0.65
C GLN A 13 -4.77 -4.27 1.27
N LEU A 14 -3.81 -5.01 1.83
CA LEU A 14 -2.60 -4.41 2.39
C LEU A 14 -1.82 -3.63 1.34
N VAL A 15 -1.66 -4.18 0.13
CA VAL A 15 -1.00 -3.48 -0.99
C VAL A 15 -1.72 -2.17 -1.33
N TYR A 16 -3.06 -2.16 -1.37
CA TYR A 16 -3.84 -0.94 -1.61
C TYR A 16 -3.63 0.10 -0.50
N GLU A 17 -3.63 -0.35 0.76
CA GLU A 17 -3.38 0.54 1.90
C GLU A 17 -1.96 1.11 1.88
N LEU A 18 -0.97 0.30 1.53
CA LEU A 18 0.41 0.76 1.38
C LEU A 18 0.58 1.75 0.21
N ALA A 19 -0.16 1.59 -0.87
CA ALA A 19 -0.09 2.53 -1.99
C ALA A 19 -0.83 3.85 -1.71
N PHE A 20 -1.97 3.78 -1.02
CA PHE A 20 -2.95 4.87 -1.05
C PHE A 20 -3.42 5.38 0.31
N TYR A 21 -3.01 4.75 1.41
CA TYR A 21 -3.39 5.15 2.77
C TYR A 21 -2.12 5.46 3.59
N PRO A 22 -1.67 6.74 3.60
CA PRO A 22 -0.44 7.16 4.26
C PRO A 22 -0.22 6.64 5.70
N PRO A 23 -1.24 6.59 6.58
CA PRO A 23 -1.05 6.12 7.95
C PRO A 23 -0.60 4.66 8.00
N ARG A 24 -1.06 3.82 7.07
CA ARG A 24 -0.61 2.43 7.00
C ARG A 24 0.84 2.32 6.57
N VAL A 25 1.30 3.16 5.63
CA VAL A 25 2.70 3.17 5.20
C VAL A 25 3.62 3.57 6.36
N HIS A 26 3.23 4.60 7.12
CA HIS A 26 3.99 5.01 8.30
C HIS A 26 4.02 3.94 9.37
N GLN A 27 2.88 3.30 9.66
CA GLN A 27 2.80 2.20 10.60
C GLN A 27 3.69 1.03 10.16
N PHE A 28 3.57 0.61 8.89
CA PHE A 28 4.37 -0.45 8.30
C PHE A 28 5.87 -0.18 8.42
N TRP A 29 6.29 1.05 8.12
CA TRP A 29 7.69 1.44 8.28
C TRP A 29 8.15 1.42 9.75
N SER A 30 7.31 1.88 10.67
CA SER A 30 7.61 1.84 12.11
C SER A 30 7.75 0.41 12.62
N GLU A 31 6.89 -0.50 12.16
CA GLU A 31 6.94 -1.92 12.50
C GLU A 31 8.23 -2.57 11.99
N LEU A 32 8.62 -2.29 10.74
CA LEU A 32 9.85 -2.83 10.14
C LEU A 32 11.11 -2.38 10.87
N ARG A 33 11.21 -1.10 11.25
CA ARG A 33 12.38 -0.60 12.00
C ARG A 33 12.54 -1.20 13.39
N GLY A 34 11.43 -1.64 14.01
CA GLY A 34 11.45 -2.23 15.34
C GLY A 34 11.69 -3.74 15.36
N GLN A 35 11.74 -4.40 14.21
CA GLN A 35 11.84 -5.86 14.12
C GLN A 35 13.28 -6.33 13.88
N VAL A 36 13.71 -7.32 14.68
CA VAL A 36 14.92 -8.10 14.41
C VAL A 36 14.52 -9.28 13.52
N GLY A 37 15.13 -9.38 12.34
CA GLY A 37 14.87 -10.47 11.39
C GLY A 37 13.65 -10.24 10.49
N ILE A 38 13.61 -9.11 9.79
CA ILE A 38 12.56 -8.81 8.80
C ILE A 38 12.49 -9.91 7.72
N ASP A 39 11.28 -10.28 7.30
CA ASP A 39 11.07 -11.09 6.11
C ASP A 39 11.31 -10.22 4.86
N ARG A 40 12.54 -10.27 4.34
CA ARG A 40 12.99 -9.43 3.22
C ARG A 40 12.20 -9.71 1.95
N GLU A 41 11.89 -10.97 1.67
CA GLU A 41 11.19 -11.38 0.44
C GLU A 41 9.75 -10.88 0.45
N GLN A 42 9.03 -11.12 1.55
CA GLN A 42 7.66 -10.63 1.70
C GLN A 42 7.60 -9.10 1.67
N THR A 43 8.55 -8.43 2.34
CA THR A 43 8.63 -6.96 2.38
C THR A 43 8.89 -6.40 0.98
N GLU A 44 9.82 -6.97 0.24
CA GLU A 44 10.14 -6.56 -1.13
C GLU A 44 8.92 -6.72 -2.05
N ASP A 45 8.22 -7.85 -1.99
CA ASP A 45 7.02 -8.11 -2.78
C ASP A 45 5.90 -7.12 -2.48
N LEU A 46 5.63 -6.83 -1.20
CA LEU A 46 4.60 -5.87 -0.79
C LEU A 46 4.92 -4.45 -1.29
N LEU A 47 6.17 -4.00 -1.11
CA LEU A 47 6.60 -2.68 -1.56
C LEU A 47 6.56 -2.56 -3.08
N ARG A 48 7.02 -3.58 -3.81
CA ARG A 48 6.98 -3.63 -5.27
C ARG A 48 5.53 -3.59 -5.78
N LYS A 49 4.63 -4.37 -5.18
CA LYS A 49 3.20 -4.36 -5.53
C LYS A 49 2.51 -3.03 -5.21
N ALA A 50 2.87 -2.38 -4.09
CA ALA A 50 2.36 -1.05 -3.79
C ALA A 50 2.85 -0.02 -4.83
N LEU A 51 4.11 -0.08 -5.24
CA LEU A 51 4.66 0.77 -6.30
C LEU A 51 4.02 0.51 -7.67
N LEU A 52 3.68 -0.74 -7.99
CA LEU A 52 2.93 -1.08 -9.21
C LEU A 52 1.62 -0.30 -9.29
N LEU A 53 0.92 -0.10 -8.16
CA LEU A 53 -0.34 0.64 -8.13
C LEU A 53 -0.21 2.15 -8.42
N HIS A 54 1.00 2.69 -8.50
CA HIS A 54 1.25 4.08 -8.92
C HIS A 54 1.55 4.23 -10.42
N LEU A 55 1.67 3.12 -11.16
CA LEU A 55 1.91 3.13 -12.61
C LEU A 55 0.65 3.49 -13.42
N ALA A 56 0.80 3.60 -14.74
CA ALA A 56 -0.30 3.89 -15.65
C ALA A 56 -1.38 2.80 -15.60
N LEU A 57 -2.65 3.22 -15.62
CA LEU A 57 -3.79 2.31 -15.61
C LEU A 57 -3.80 1.43 -16.88
N PRO A 58 -4.23 0.16 -16.78
CA PRO A 58 -4.38 -0.71 -17.92
C PRO A 58 -5.64 -0.37 -18.72
N GLU A 59 -5.59 -0.61 -20.03
CA GLU A 59 -6.71 -0.34 -20.94
C GLU A 59 -7.76 -1.46 -20.93
N LYS A 60 -7.39 -2.69 -20.54
CA LYS A 60 -8.26 -3.88 -20.54
C LYS A 60 -7.86 -4.89 -19.46
N GLY A 61 -8.77 -5.84 -19.19
CA GLY A 61 -8.52 -6.97 -18.27
C GLY A 61 -8.68 -6.65 -16.78
N PHE A 62 -9.10 -5.44 -16.43
CA PHE A 62 -9.43 -5.06 -15.05
C PHE A 62 -10.85 -5.49 -14.68
N GLN A 63 -11.13 -5.62 -13.38
CA GLN A 63 -12.39 -6.19 -12.90
C GLN A 63 -13.63 -5.38 -13.31
N SER A 64 -13.58 -4.05 -13.20
CA SER A 64 -14.70 -3.17 -13.56
C SER A 64 -14.23 -1.72 -13.74
N GLN A 65 -15.01 -0.94 -14.51
CA GLN A 65 -14.78 0.50 -14.68
C GLN A 65 -14.84 1.26 -13.33
N ARG A 66 -15.69 0.80 -12.41
CA ARG A 66 -15.78 1.36 -11.06
C ARG A 66 -14.47 1.20 -10.29
N ALA A 67 -13.87 0.01 -10.33
CA ALA A 67 -12.59 -0.27 -9.70
C ALA A 67 -11.48 0.59 -10.30
N LEU A 68 -11.46 0.71 -11.64
CA LEU A 68 -10.51 1.55 -12.37
C LEU A 68 -10.60 3.03 -11.91
N LYS A 69 -11.81 3.60 -11.91
CA LYS A 69 -12.07 4.98 -11.47
C LYS A 69 -11.66 5.19 -10.01
N ARG A 70 -11.91 4.21 -9.15
CA ARG A 70 -11.50 4.27 -7.74
C ARG A 70 -9.98 4.32 -7.59
N VAL A 71 -9.26 3.44 -8.28
CA VAL A 71 -7.79 3.44 -8.27
C VAL A 71 -7.25 4.76 -8.80
N ALA A 72 -7.81 5.29 -9.89
CA ALA A 72 -7.43 6.60 -10.42
C ALA A 72 -7.58 7.72 -9.37
N ASN A 73 -8.70 7.75 -8.66
CA ASN A 73 -8.94 8.73 -7.59
C ASN A 73 -7.92 8.57 -6.44
N TYR A 74 -7.60 7.33 -6.07
CA TYR A 74 -6.59 7.05 -5.05
C TYR A 74 -5.20 7.48 -5.48
N GLN A 75 -4.80 7.20 -6.73
CA GLN A 75 -3.55 7.67 -7.31
C GLN A 75 -3.46 9.19 -7.22
N ALA A 76 -4.48 9.91 -7.70
CA ALA A 76 -4.51 11.37 -7.66
C ALA A 76 -4.38 11.91 -6.21
N SER A 77 -5.14 11.34 -5.27
CA SER A 77 -5.11 11.76 -3.86
C SER A 77 -3.75 11.47 -3.19
N SER A 78 -3.11 10.36 -3.54
CA SER A 78 -1.83 9.94 -2.95
C SER A 78 -0.66 10.84 -3.35
N LYS A 79 -0.72 11.52 -4.49
CA LYS A 79 0.38 12.39 -4.97
C LYS A 79 0.68 13.52 -4.00
N ALA A 80 -0.32 14.06 -3.31
CA ALA A 80 -0.13 15.11 -2.30
C ALA A 80 0.71 14.66 -1.09
N PHE A 81 0.81 13.36 -0.85
CA PHE A 81 1.54 12.79 0.30
C PHE A 81 2.92 12.25 -0.07
N GLY A 82 3.32 12.26 -1.35
CA GLY A 82 4.61 11.73 -1.79
C GLY A 82 4.79 10.23 -1.52
N THR A 83 3.69 9.46 -1.41
CA THR A 83 3.70 8.04 -1.00
C THR A 83 4.63 7.19 -1.86
N GLU A 84 4.63 7.41 -3.17
CA GLU A 84 5.49 6.68 -4.11
C GLU A 84 6.99 6.85 -3.77
N SER A 85 7.42 8.07 -3.50
CA SER A 85 8.80 8.38 -3.11
C SER A 85 9.14 7.76 -1.75
N PHE A 86 8.18 7.77 -0.82
CA PHE A 86 8.38 7.17 0.50
C PHE A 86 8.57 5.65 0.42
N LEU A 87 7.76 4.95 -0.40
CA LEU A 87 7.92 3.51 -0.65
C LEU A 87 9.28 3.17 -1.28
N LYS A 88 9.75 3.98 -2.25
CA LYS A 88 11.09 3.83 -2.84
C LYS A 88 12.20 4.01 -1.80
N ASN A 89 12.05 5.00 -0.92
CA ASN A 89 13.02 5.26 0.14
C ASN A 89 13.08 4.12 1.15
N ILE A 90 11.94 3.56 1.56
CA ILE A 90 11.89 2.36 2.42
C ILE A 90 12.68 1.21 1.76
N GLY A 91 12.40 0.93 0.49
CA GLY A 91 13.12 -0.12 -0.25
C GLY A 91 14.63 0.12 -0.29
N LYS A 92 15.04 1.36 -0.57
CA LYS A 92 16.46 1.76 -0.59
C LYS A 92 17.13 1.59 0.78
N GLU A 93 16.49 2.04 1.86
CA GLU A 93 17.03 1.93 3.22
C GLU A 93 17.20 0.48 3.66
N LEU A 94 16.32 -0.42 3.22
CA LEU A 94 16.42 -1.85 3.50
C LEU A 94 17.34 -2.61 2.53
N GLY A 95 17.85 -1.95 1.48
CA GLY A 95 18.64 -2.58 0.42
C GLY A 95 17.83 -3.61 -0.39
N LEU A 96 16.55 -3.31 -0.68
CA LEU A 96 15.62 -4.14 -1.44
C LEU A 96 15.41 -3.57 -2.84
N ASN A 97 15.25 -4.44 -3.84
CA ASN A 97 14.96 -4.01 -5.21
C ASN A 97 13.44 -3.91 -5.46
N VAL A 98 12.83 -2.81 -5.04
CA VAL A 98 11.37 -2.64 -5.09
C VAL A 98 10.86 -1.99 -6.38
N ILE A 99 11.74 -1.57 -7.28
CA ILE A 99 11.35 -0.84 -8.50
C ILE A 99 10.64 -1.80 -9.46
N PRO A 100 9.41 -1.48 -9.91
CA PRO A 100 8.72 -2.30 -10.90
C PRO A 100 9.45 -2.34 -12.24
N SER A 101 9.46 -3.49 -12.90
CA SER A 101 10.01 -3.69 -14.26
C SER A 101 9.02 -3.36 -15.39
N VAL A 102 7.76 -3.09 -15.04
CA VAL A 102 6.67 -2.80 -16.00
C VAL A 102 6.23 -1.34 -15.90
N THR A 103 5.55 -0.84 -16.94
CA THR A 103 5.10 0.56 -17.04
C THR A 103 3.60 0.76 -16.79
N LYS A 104 2.81 -0.33 -16.76
CA LYS A 104 1.36 -0.32 -16.50
C LYS A 104 1.02 -1.22 -15.32
N ILE A 105 -0.05 -0.91 -14.61
CA ILE A 105 -0.57 -1.78 -13.53
C ILE A 105 -1.04 -3.11 -14.15
N PRO A 106 -0.60 -4.26 -13.63
CA PRO A 106 -1.17 -5.56 -14.01
C PRO A 106 -2.70 -5.57 -13.79
N PRO A 107 -3.51 -5.94 -14.79
CA PRO A 107 -4.97 -5.78 -14.70
C PRO A 107 -5.62 -6.52 -13.52
N GLY A 108 -5.07 -7.67 -13.12
CA GLY A 108 -5.55 -8.47 -11.99
C GLY A 108 -5.46 -7.76 -10.62
N MET A 109 -4.64 -6.70 -10.52
CA MET A 109 -4.51 -5.89 -9.31
C MET A 109 -5.62 -4.85 -9.18
N ILE A 110 -6.36 -4.54 -10.25
CA ILE A 110 -7.46 -3.57 -10.21
C ILE A 110 -8.74 -4.24 -9.74
N ARG A 111 -9.06 -4.00 -8.47
CA ARG A 111 -10.21 -4.56 -7.77
C ARG A 111 -10.96 -3.46 -7.02
N ASP A 112 -12.25 -3.64 -6.76
CA ASP A 112 -13.07 -2.68 -6.00
C ASP A 112 -12.76 -2.77 -4.48
N MET A 113 -11.54 -2.37 -4.10
CA MET A 113 -11.05 -2.37 -2.72
C MET A 113 -11.32 -1.01 -2.05
N LYS A 114 -11.93 -1.03 -0.89
CA LYS A 114 -12.18 0.18 -0.10
C LYS A 114 -11.01 0.40 0.84
N LEU A 115 -10.46 1.62 0.83
CA LEU A 115 -9.47 2.02 1.83
C LEU A 115 -10.18 2.34 3.15
N PRO A 116 -9.48 2.19 4.29
CA PRO A 116 -9.95 2.74 5.55
C PRO A 116 -10.28 4.22 5.42
N LYS A 117 -11.27 4.69 6.18
CA LYS A 117 -11.58 6.12 6.24
C LYS A 117 -10.39 6.85 6.85
N PHE A 118 -9.88 7.86 6.16
CA PHE A 118 -8.89 8.79 6.71
C PHE A 118 -9.61 9.75 7.68
N SER A 119 -10.08 9.25 8.81
CA SER A 119 -10.58 10.07 9.92
C SER A 119 -9.48 10.18 10.95
N ARG A 120 -9.11 11.41 11.31
CA ARG A 120 -8.35 11.64 12.55
C ARG A 120 -9.19 11.05 13.67
N SER A 121 -8.68 10.05 14.39
CA SER A 121 -9.27 9.61 15.63
C SER A 121 -9.30 10.84 16.54
N HIS A 122 -10.49 11.39 16.73
CA HIS A 122 -10.73 12.41 17.75
C HIS A 122 -10.49 11.71 19.08
N LYS A 123 -9.23 11.69 19.55
CA LYS A 123 -8.94 11.25 20.91
C LYS A 123 -9.70 12.22 21.81
N PRO A 124 -10.66 11.76 22.63
CA PRO A 124 -11.25 12.64 23.63
C PRO A 124 -10.11 13.20 24.48
N ALA A 125 -10.14 14.50 24.74
CA ALA A 125 -9.17 15.16 25.59
C ALA A 125 -9.09 14.36 26.89
N ARG A 126 -7.88 13.86 27.23
CA ARG A 126 -7.64 13.31 28.56
C ARG A 126 -7.92 14.44 29.54
N ASN A 127 -9.01 14.33 30.30
CA ASN A 127 -9.19 15.12 31.51
C ASN A 127 -7.93 14.89 32.37
N ARG A 128 -7.18 15.98 32.59
CA ARG A 128 -6.22 16.05 33.67
C ARG A 128 -7.03 16.46 34.88
N ASP A 129 -7.31 15.49 35.75
CA ASP A 129 -7.62 15.75 37.15
C ASP A 129 -6.30 15.74 37.93
#